data_AF-A0A432LGX7-F1
#
_entry.id   AF-A0A432LGX7-F1
#
_cell.length_a   1.000
_cell.length_b   1.000
_cell.length_c   1.000
_cell.angle_alpha   90.00
_cell.angle_beta   90.00
_cell.angle_gamma   90.00
#
_symmetry.space_group_name_H-M   'P 1'
#
loop_
_entity.id
_entity.type
_entity.pdbx_description
1 polymer ?
#
loop_
_entity_poly.entity_id
_entity_poly.type
_entity_poly.pdbx_seq_one_letter_code
_entity_poly.pdbx_strand_id
1 'polypeptide(L)'
;MSKKLFFTSAAKAAFALAAAVMMSAAFTSCSKDSDDDNGSLPTPKAQTVTLDGVEKPILKAEYEDKADGDYILYLYLSTNHKEKVNFELNKDLHITGKPINLTKKEKKHDGKWYWAVLYYKPDNTKFIRTFGNPDAPEIPVFTTGTLTMSGLPTAIINIKLENGRVKGSDDKEHTFTLSYNGTMTKN
;
A
#
# COMPACT_ATOMS: atom_id res chain seq x y z
N MET A 1 -22.21 -33.57 53.41
CA MET A 1 -20.79 -33.16 53.50
C MET A 1 -19.92 -34.36 53.14
N SER A 2 -19.10 -34.23 52.08
CA SER A 2 -17.68 -34.64 52.02
C SER A 2 -17.18 -34.62 50.58
N LYS A 3 -16.11 -33.85 50.38
CA LYS A 3 -15.41 -33.62 49.11
C LYS A 3 -14.69 -34.88 48.65
N LYS A 4 -14.61 -35.13 47.34
CA LYS A 4 -13.42 -35.74 46.72
C LYS A 4 -13.10 -35.09 45.38
N LEU A 5 -11.88 -34.57 45.33
CA LEU A 5 -11.15 -33.94 44.23
C LEU A 5 -10.80 -35.01 43.19
N PHE A 6 -11.00 -34.71 41.90
CA PHE A 6 -10.30 -35.39 40.81
C PHE A 6 -9.76 -34.36 39.82
N PHE A 7 -8.65 -34.73 39.19
CA PHE A 7 -7.54 -33.88 38.78
C PHE A 7 -7.74 -33.05 37.50
N THR A 8 -7.02 -31.93 37.52
CA THR A 8 -6.61 -31.04 36.44
C THR A 8 -6.04 -31.74 35.19
N SER A 9 -6.40 -31.22 34.01
CA SER A 9 -5.44 -30.83 32.96
C SER A 9 -6.13 -29.94 31.93
N ALA A 10 -5.98 -28.61 32.05
CA ALA A 10 -6.31 -27.68 30.98
C ALA A 10 -5.03 -27.45 30.17
N ALA A 11 -4.85 -28.22 29.10
CA ALA A 11 -3.83 -27.92 28.11
C ALA A 11 -4.21 -26.62 27.38
N LYS A 12 -3.67 -25.50 27.85
CA LYS A 12 -3.79 -24.21 27.18
C LYS A 12 -2.82 -24.25 26.00
N ALA A 13 -3.32 -24.58 24.81
CA ALA A 13 -2.56 -24.51 23.58
C ALA A 13 -2.11 -23.06 23.35
N ALA A 14 -0.84 -22.78 23.61
CA ALA A 14 -0.20 -21.55 23.19
C ALA A 14 0.15 -21.69 21.70
N PHE A 15 -0.63 -21.06 20.83
CA PHE A 15 -0.19 -20.78 19.46
C PHE A 15 0.87 -19.68 19.54
N ALA A 16 2.14 -20.07 19.53
CA ALA A 16 3.25 -19.15 19.31
C ALA A 16 3.29 -18.81 17.81
N LEU A 17 2.74 -17.66 17.42
CA LEU A 17 2.92 -17.11 16.08
C LEU A 17 4.34 -16.55 16.00
N ALA A 18 5.27 -17.33 15.42
CA ALA A 18 6.63 -16.89 15.15
C ALA A 18 6.59 -15.86 13.99
N ALA A 19 6.63 -14.57 14.33
CA ALA A 19 6.93 -13.53 13.37
C ALA A 19 8.43 -13.56 13.07
N ALA A 20 8.81 -14.19 11.96
CA ALA A 20 10.15 -14.08 11.42
C ALA A 20 10.35 -12.65 10.90
N VAL A 21 11.05 -11.81 11.67
CA VAL A 21 11.51 -10.51 11.19
C VAL A 21 12.61 -10.79 10.16
N MET A 22 12.30 -10.61 8.88
CA MET A 22 13.29 -10.66 7.81
C MET A 22 14.33 -9.58 8.06
N MET A 23 15.60 -9.99 8.08
CA MET A 23 16.77 -9.12 8.22
C MET A 23 16.76 -8.08 7.08
N SER A 24 16.59 -6.81 7.45
CA SER A 24 16.84 -5.69 6.56
C SER A 24 18.34 -5.63 6.29
N ALA A 25 18.77 -6.06 5.09
CA ALA A 25 20.04 -5.62 4.55
C ALA A 25 19.94 -4.10 4.35
N ALA A 26 20.61 -3.34 5.21
CA ALA A 26 20.82 -1.92 4.99
C ALA A 26 21.68 -1.79 3.72
N PHE A 27 21.08 -1.40 2.61
CA PHE A 27 21.84 -0.92 1.45
C PHE A 27 22.53 0.37 1.88
N THR A 28 23.81 0.28 2.23
CA THR A 28 24.70 1.44 2.36
C THR A 28 24.95 1.96 0.95
N SER A 29 23.99 2.75 0.44
CA SER A 29 24.22 3.59 -0.72
C SER A 29 25.14 4.73 -0.30
N CYS A 30 26.45 4.49 -0.37
CA CYS A 30 27.45 5.55 -0.35
C CYS A 30 27.33 6.36 -1.64
N SER A 31 26.47 7.37 -1.64
CA SER A 31 26.59 8.46 -2.62
C SER A 31 27.37 9.58 -1.96
N LYS A 32 28.61 9.69 -2.42
CA LYS A 32 29.59 10.72 -2.13
C LYS A 32 29.06 12.07 -2.64
N ASP A 33 29.13 13.07 -1.78
CA ASP A 33 29.07 14.53 -1.95
C ASP A 33 28.65 15.10 -3.32
N SER A 34 27.57 15.88 -3.33
CA SER A 34 27.44 17.17 -4.05
C SER A 34 26.20 17.87 -3.49
N ASP A 35 26.39 19.08 -2.94
CA ASP A 35 25.32 19.99 -2.53
C ASP A 35 24.41 20.29 -3.73
N ASP A 36 23.21 19.73 -3.76
CA ASP A 36 22.10 20.17 -4.62
C ASP A 36 20.78 19.82 -3.91
N ASP A 37 20.30 20.79 -3.13
CA ASP A 37 18.91 20.86 -2.69
C ASP A 37 18.00 20.97 -3.93
N ASN A 38 17.57 19.82 -4.46
CA ASN A 38 16.36 19.54 -5.26
C ASN A 38 16.61 18.41 -6.29
N GLY A 39 16.38 17.13 -5.96
CA GLY A 39 16.42 16.10 -7.03
C GLY A 39 16.35 14.61 -6.69
N SER A 40 16.56 14.18 -5.45
CA SER A 40 16.49 12.75 -5.15
C SER A 40 15.04 12.24 -5.13
N LEU A 41 14.78 11.12 -5.82
CA LEU A 41 13.48 10.47 -5.83
C LEU A 41 13.31 9.61 -4.56
N PRO A 42 12.13 9.61 -3.92
CA PRO A 42 11.94 8.89 -2.68
C PRO A 42 11.93 7.37 -2.89
N THR A 43 12.55 6.62 -1.97
CA THR A 43 12.63 5.15 -2.01
C THR A 43 11.76 4.55 -0.88
N PRO A 44 10.93 3.52 -1.14
CA PRO A 44 10.06 2.95 -0.12
C PRO A 44 10.84 2.12 0.91
N LYS A 45 10.31 2.08 2.14
CA LYS A 45 10.72 1.13 3.18
C LYS A 45 9.71 0.00 3.34
N ALA A 46 10.19 -1.19 3.70
CA ALA A 46 9.37 -2.38 3.83
C ALA A 46 8.24 -2.20 4.87
N GLN A 47 7.03 -2.66 4.53
CA GLN A 47 5.83 -2.62 5.39
C GLN A 47 5.42 -1.23 5.88
N THR A 48 5.71 -0.19 5.10
CA THR A 48 5.37 1.19 5.44
C THR A 48 4.77 1.95 4.27
N VAL A 49 4.05 3.01 4.61
CA VAL A 49 3.73 4.13 3.74
C VAL A 49 4.52 5.34 4.24
N THR A 50 5.17 6.07 3.33
CA THR A 50 5.93 7.28 3.67
C THR A 50 5.37 8.45 2.89
N LEU A 51 4.95 9.50 3.60
CA LEU A 51 4.47 10.77 3.06
C LEU A 51 5.35 11.89 3.60
N ASP A 52 6.01 12.65 2.72
CA ASP A 52 6.94 13.74 3.10
C ASP A 52 8.00 13.34 4.12
N GLY A 53 8.60 12.16 3.91
CA GLY A 53 9.59 11.58 4.83
C GLY A 53 9.01 11.07 6.15
N VAL A 54 7.71 11.26 6.41
CA VAL A 54 7.04 10.70 7.60
C VAL A 54 6.61 9.27 7.32
N GLU A 55 7.28 8.34 7.98
CA GLU A 55 7.00 6.90 7.91
C GLU A 55 5.80 6.49 8.77
N LYS A 56 4.93 5.68 8.18
CA LYS A 56 3.74 5.14 8.82
C LYS A 56 3.71 3.61 8.62
N PRO A 57 3.70 2.81 9.70
CA PRO A 57 3.60 1.36 9.57
C PRO A 57 2.22 0.97 9.03
N ILE A 58 2.19 -0.06 8.19
CA ILE A 58 0.94 -0.68 7.74
C ILE A 58 0.47 -1.62 8.85
N LEU A 59 -0.66 -1.30 9.47
CA LEU A 59 -1.20 -2.04 10.61
C LEU A 59 -2.10 -3.20 10.19
N LYS A 60 -2.82 -3.02 9.07
CA LYS A 60 -3.74 -4.01 8.52
C LYS A 60 -3.87 -3.82 7.01
N ALA A 61 -4.09 -4.92 6.30
CA ALA A 61 -4.32 -4.92 4.87
C ALA A 61 -5.61 -5.69 4.55
N GLU A 62 -6.50 -5.09 3.77
CA GLU A 62 -7.76 -5.70 3.34
C GLU A 62 -7.99 -5.59 1.84
N TYR A 63 -8.86 -6.44 1.30
CA TYR A 63 -9.33 -6.33 -0.08
C TYR A 63 -10.85 -6.50 -0.18
N GLU A 64 -11.45 -5.83 -1.16
CA GLU A 64 -12.78 -6.12 -1.67
C GLU A 64 -12.66 -6.67 -3.09
N ASP A 65 -13.31 -7.81 -3.33
CA ASP A 65 -13.49 -8.37 -4.67
C ASP A 65 -14.74 -7.75 -5.31
N LYS A 66 -14.57 -7.07 -6.44
CA LYS A 66 -15.62 -6.32 -7.14
C LYS A 66 -16.14 -7.07 -8.37
N ALA A 67 -15.81 -8.35 -8.49
CA ALA A 67 -16.01 -9.21 -9.66
C ALA A 67 -15.15 -8.78 -10.86
N ASP A 68 -15.11 -9.62 -11.91
CA ASP A 68 -14.41 -9.36 -13.17
C ASP A 68 -12.91 -9.02 -13.06
N GLY A 69 -12.31 -9.45 -11.94
CA GLY A 69 -10.92 -9.18 -11.62
C GLY A 69 -10.65 -7.79 -11.07
N ASP A 70 -11.69 -6.99 -10.83
CA ASP A 70 -11.58 -5.68 -10.19
C ASP A 70 -11.51 -5.82 -8.66
N TYR A 71 -10.61 -5.05 -8.05
CA TYR A 71 -10.37 -5.04 -6.61
C TYR A 71 -10.26 -3.63 -6.07
N ILE A 72 -10.72 -3.45 -4.83
CA ILE A 72 -10.27 -2.36 -3.96
C ILE A 72 -9.32 -2.96 -2.93
N LEU A 73 -8.13 -2.38 -2.79
CA LEU A 73 -7.16 -2.77 -1.77
C LEU A 73 -7.03 -1.67 -0.73
N TYR A 74 -6.97 -2.03 0.55
CA TYR A 74 -6.85 -1.10 1.67
C TYR A 74 -5.58 -1.41 2.46
N LEU A 75 -4.75 -0.39 2.68
CA LEU A 75 -3.63 -0.43 3.63
C LEU A 75 -3.92 0.55 4.75
N TYR A 76 -4.29 0.04 5.93
CA TYR A 76 -4.63 0.87 7.08
C TYR A 76 -3.37 1.26 7.87
N LEU A 77 -3.27 2.55 8.16
CA LEU A 77 -2.15 3.17 8.87
C LEU A 77 -2.52 3.58 10.31
N SER A 78 -3.81 3.44 10.67
CA SER A 78 -4.34 3.73 11.99
C SER A 78 -5.28 2.62 12.48
N THR A 79 -5.32 2.41 13.80
CA THR A 79 -6.16 1.37 14.44
C THR A 79 -7.66 1.61 14.28
N ASN A 80 -8.07 2.86 14.05
CA ASN A 80 -9.45 3.24 13.76
C ASN A 80 -9.79 3.19 12.26
N HIS A 81 -8.86 2.72 11.41
CA HIS A 81 -9.03 2.51 9.97
C HIS A 81 -9.34 3.78 9.15
N LYS A 82 -9.16 4.97 9.73
CA LYS A 82 -9.40 6.26 9.05
C LYS A 82 -8.24 6.63 8.13
N GLU A 83 -7.01 6.63 8.66
CA GLU A 83 -5.81 6.87 7.87
C GLU A 83 -5.44 5.62 7.08
N LYS A 84 -5.43 5.72 5.75
CA LYS A 84 -5.24 4.57 4.87
C LYS A 84 -4.82 4.95 3.46
N VAL A 85 -4.25 4.00 2.75
CA VAL A 85 -4.08 4.03 1.30
C VAL A 85 -5.11 3.09 0.67
N ASN A 86 -5.81 3.57 -0.35
CA ASN A 86 -6.68 2.73 -1.17
C ASN A 86 -6.09 2.60 -2.57
N PHE A 87 -6.21 1.40 -3.14
CA PHE A 87 -5.99 1.17 -4.56
C PHE A 87 -7.28 0.66 -5.19
N GLU A 88 -7.61 1.17 -6.37
CA GLU A 88 -8.65 0.60 -7.24
C GLU A 88 -7.94 0.08 -8.49
N LEU A 89 -8.22 -1.14 -8.93
CA LEU A 89 -7.47 -1.78 -10.01
C LEU A 89 -8.15 -3.04 -10.54
N ASN A 90 -7.86 -3.38 -11.80
CA ASN A 90 -8.06 -4.72 -12.33
C ASN A 90 -6.80 -5.61 -12.19
N LYS A 91 -6.94 -6.85 -11.71
CA LYS A 91 -5.82 -7.79 -11.49
C LYS A 91 -5.06 -8.12 -12.77
N ASP A 92 -5.74 -8.28 -13.90
CA ASP A 92 -5.12 -8.72 -15.15
C ASP A 92 -4.30 -7.60 -15.80
N LEU A 93 -4.65 -6.34 -15.50
CA LEU A 93 -3.98 -5.16 -16.02
C LEU A 93 -2.87 -4.68 -15.08
N HIS A 94 -3.12 -4.70 -13.77
CA HIS A 94 -2.30 -3.98 -12.81
C HIS A 94 -1.51 -4.88 -11.85
N ILE A 95 -1.92 -6.12 -11.60
CA ILE A 95 -1.21 -7.07 -10.73
C ILE A 95 -0.42 -8.08 -11.58
N THR A 96 0.45 -7.55 -12.45
CA THR A 96 1.19 -8.36 -13.45
C THR A 96 2.66 -8.54 -13.12
N GLY A 97 3.15 -7.91 -12.05
CA GLY A 97 4.56 -7.78 -11.71
C GLY A 97 5.34 -6.80 -12.58
N LYS A 98 4.70 -6.20 -13.60
CA LYS A 98 5.32 -5.19 -14.45
C LYS A 98 5.14 -3.79 -13.85
N PRO A 99 6.13 -2.90 -14.05
CA PRO A 99 6.02 -1.52 -13.60
C PRO A 99 4.94 -0.76 -14.37
N ILE A 100 4.09 -0.04 -13.65
CA ILE A 100 3.08 0.89 -14.16
C ILE A 100 3.63 2.30 -13.97
N ASN A 101 3.69 3.06 -15.06
CA ASN A 101 4.09 4.45 -15.00
C ASN A 101 2.92 5.33 -14.53
N LEU A 102 3.01 5.83 -13.29
CA LEU A 102 1.95 6.63 -12.67
C LEU A 102 1.90 8.08 -13.18
N THR A 103 2.79 8.48 -14.08
CA THR A 103 2.82 9.83 -14.68
C THR A 103 1.90 9.99 -15.88
N LYS A 104 1.21 8.91 -16.26
CA LYS A 104 0.37 8.88 -17.47
C LYS A 104 -0.97 8.25 -17.16
N LYS A 105 -2.00 8.77 -17.82
CA LYS A 105 -3.26 8.04 -17.97
C LYS A 105 -3.00 6.75 -18.73
N GLU A 106 -3.82 5.75 -18.46
CA GLU A 106 -3.83 4.51 -19.22
C GLU A 106 -4.35 4.75 -20.64
N LYS A 107 -4.09 3.78 -21.51
CA LYS A 107 -4.82 3.69 -22.77
C LYS A 107 -6.26 3.30 -22.47
N LYS A 108 -7.19 3.84 -23.25
CA LYS A 108 -8.61 3.49 -23.11
C LYS A 108 -8.81 1.98 -23.30
N HIS A 109 -9.59 1.40 -22.41
CA HIS A 109 -10.05 0.02 -22.45
C HIS A 109 -11.45 -0.08 -21.86
N ASP A 110 -12.15 -1.17 -22.19
CA ASP A 110 -13.53 -1.40 -21.79
C ASP A 110 -13.63 -2.56 -20.79
N GLY A 111 -14.61 -2.47 -19.89
CA GLY A 111 -14.99 -3.58 -19.01
C GLY A 111 -14.01 -3.91 -17.89
N LYS A 112 -13.00 -3.07 -17.64
CA LYS A 112 -12.03 -3.24 -16.55
C LYS A 112 -11.78 -1.91 -15.85
N TRP A 113 -11.48 -1.96 -14.55
CA TRP A 113 -11.13 -0.75 -13.82
C TRP A 113 -9.76 -0.22 -14.22
N TYR A 114 -9.67 1.10 -14.31
CA TYR A 114 -8.41 1.86 -14.35
C TYR A 114 -7.78 1.89 -12.95
N TRP A 115 -6.46 2.07 -12.87
CA TRP A 115 -5.78 2.20 -11.58
C TRP A 115 -6.18 3.50 -10.89
N ALA A 116 -6.35 3.46 -9.56
CA ALA A 116 -6.42 4.63 -8.70
C ALA A 116 -5.50 4.45 -7.50
N VAL A 117 -4.87 5.53 -7.03
CA VAL A 117 -4.16 5.56 -5.75
C VAL A 117 -4.71 6.72 -4.93
N LEU A 118 -5.24 6.41 -3.76
CA LEU A 118 -5.84 7.38 -2.85
C LEU A 118 -5.18 7.31 -1.48
N TYR A 119 -4.90 8.45 -0.87
CA TYR A 119 -4.46 8.55 0.52
C TYR A 119 -5.49 9.31 1.34
N TYR A 120 -5.88 8.74 2.47
CA TYR A 120 -6.79 9.33 3.44
C TYR A 120 -6.02 9.73 4.70
N LYS A 121 -6.25 10.93 5.20
CA LYS A 121 -5.70 11.45 6.46
C LYS A 121 -6.38 10.83 7.70
N PRO A 122 -5.85 11.05 8.92
CA PRO A 122 -6.45 10.55 10.17
C PRO A 122 -7.90 10.98 10.42
N ASP A 123 -8.32 12.10 9.85
CA ASP A 123 -9.71 12.59 9.88
C ASP A 123 -10.62 11.93 8.82
N ASN A 124 -10.11 10.93 8.09
CA ASN A 124 -10.78 10.24 6.98
C ASN A 124 -11.06 11.15 5.76
N THR A 125 -10.39 12.30 5.65
CA THR A 125 -10.46 13.13 4.44
C THR A 125 -9.47 12.64 3.40
N LYS A 126 -9.88 12.67 2.13
CA LYS A 126 -9.06 12.28 0.98
C LYS A 126 -8.06 13.39 0.68
N PHE A 127 -6.77 13.09 0.78
CA PHE A 127 -5.69 14.05 0.58
C PHE A 127 -4.96 13.85 -0.75
N ILE A 128 -4.63 12.60 -1.09
CA ILE A 128 -4.15 12.26 -2.45
C ILE A 128 -5.29 11.59 -3.19
N ARG A 129 -5.57 12.05 -4.43
CA ARG A 129 -6.53 11.46 -5.34
C ARG A 129 -5.93 11.42 -6.74
N THR A 130 -5.50 10.25 -7.17
CA THR A 130 -5.00 10.04 -8.54
C THR A 130 -5.77 8.94 -9.25
N PHE A 131 -5.93 9.08 -10.57
CA PHE A 131 -6.72 8.14 -11.35
C PHE A 131 -6.16 7.97 -12.77
N GLY A 132 -6.00 6.73 -13.21
CA GLY A 132 -5.46 6.35 -14.51
C GLY A 132 -6.45 6.49 -15.67
N ASN A 133 -7.73 6.72 -15.40
CA ASN A 133 -8.77 6.79 -16.44
C ASN A 133 -8.56 8.02 -17.37
N PRO A 134 -8.36 7.81 -18.69
CA PRO A 134 -8.21 8.90 -19.66
C PRO A 134 -9.48 9.73 -19.87
N ASP A 135 -10.66 9.18 -19.57
CA ASP A 135 -11.95 9.89 -19.67
C ASP A 135 -12.24 10.79 -18.45
N ALA A 136 -11.34 10.81 -17.45
CA ALA A 136 -11.38 11.70 -16.29
C ALA A 136 -10.14 12.62 -16.24
N PRO A 137 -9.97 13.53 -17.21
CA PRO A 137 -8.77 14.37 -17.34
C PRO A 137 -8.57 15.35 -16.19
N GLU A 138 -9.65 15.73 -15.50
CA GLU A 138 -9.65 16.65 -14.36
C GLU A 138 -9.04 16.04 -13.09
N ILE A 139 -8.98 14.71 -12.99
CA ILE A 139 -8.33 14.03 -11.87
C ILE A 139 -6.84 13.86 -12.23
N PRO A 140 -5.90 14.36 -11.41
CA PRO A 140 -4.49 14.32 -11.74
C PRO A 140 -3.90 12.91 -11.67
N VAL A 141 -2.69 12.79 -12.19
CA VAL A 141 -1.79 11.65 -12.03
C VAL A 141 -0.58 12.07 -11.19
N PHE A 142 0.38 11.18 -10.97
CA PHE A 142 1.62 11.54 -10.26
C PHE A 142 2.52 12.42 -11.16
N THR A 143 3.29 13.34 -10.58
CA THR A 143 4.37 14.05 -11.28
C THR A 143 5.49 13.07 -11.64
N THR A 144 5.86 12.22 -10.68
CA THR A 144 6.80 11.10 -10.84
C THR A 144 6.27 9.90 -10.08
N GLY A 145 6.57 8.68 -10.52
CA GLY A 145 6.25 7.49 -9.73
C GLY A 145 6.08 6.25 -10.56
N THR A 146 6.35 5.11 -9.93
CA THR A 146 6.14 3.79 -10.52
C THR A 146 5.46 2.89 -9.51
N LEU A 147 4.38 2.24 -9.92
CA LEU A 147 3.68 1.23 -9.14
C LEU A 147 4.01 -0.15 -9.72
N THR A 148 4.44 -1.08 -8.88
CA THR A 148 4.60 -2.48 -9.24
C THR A 148 3.77 -3.33 -8.29
N MET A 149 2.92 -4.18 -8.84
CA MET A 149 2.08 -5.10 -8.06
C MET A 149 2.16 -6.51 -8.63
N SER A 150 2.33 -7.51 -7.76
CA SER A 150 2.39 -8.92 -8.16
C SER A 150 1.76 -9.81 -7.09
N GLY A 151 1.48 -11.07 -7.45
CA GLY A 151 0.81 -12.01 -6.57
C GLY A 151 -0.70 -11.93 -6.71
N LEU A 152 -1.44 -12.20 -5.63
CA LEU A 152 -2.91 -12.24 -5.62
C LEU A 152 -3.46 -11.61 -4.34
N PRO A 153 -4.50 -10.75 -4.41
CA PRO A 153 -5.16 -10.21 -3.21
C PRO A 153 -5.67 -11.28 -2.25
N THR A 154 -6.06 -12.45 -2.78
CA THR A 154 -6.57 -13.60 -2.01
C THR A 154 -5.47 -14.50 -1.40
N ALA A 155 -4.21 -14.22 -1.70
CA ALA A 155 -3.05 -14.95 -1.18
C ALA A 155 -1.97 -13.95 -0.74
N ILE A 156 -0.72 -14.16 -1.16
CA ILE A 156 0.36 -13.19 -0.96
C ILE A 156 0.33 -12.19 -2.11
N ILE A 157 0.33 -10.90 -1.78
CA ILE A 157 0.48 -9.80 -2.71
C ILE A 157 1.72 -8.97 -2.36
N ASN A 158 2.36 -8.45 -3.39
CA ASN A 158 3.42 -7.45 -3.30
C ASN A 158 2.92 -6.15 -3.90
N ILE A 159 3.13 -5.04 -3.21
CA ILE A 159 2.80 -3.70 -3.66
C ILE A 159 4.00 -2.81 -3.39
N LYS A 160 4.49 -2.13 -4.42
CA LYS A 160 5.61 -1.21 -4.30
C LYS A 160 5.31 0.05 -5.11
N LEU A 161 5.29 1.20 -4.44
CA LEU A 161 5.24 2.51 -5.08
C LEU A 161 6.54 3.25 -4.79
N GLU A 162 7.29 3.53 -5.86
CA GLU A 162 8.61 4.13 -5.81
C GLU A 162 8.60 5.49 -6.48
N ASN A 163 9.51 6.37 -6.05
CA ASN A 163 9.77 7.64 -6.70
C ASN A 163 8.54 8.53 -6.83
N GLY A 164 7.56 8.38 -5.93
CA GLY A 164 6.28 9.08 -6.03
C GLY A 164 6.40 10.54 -5.65
N ARG A 165 5.99 11.42 -6.56
CA ARG A 165 5.68 12.82 -6.30
C ARG A 165 4.28 13.11 -6.81
N VAL A 166 3.43 13.71 -5.98
CA VAL A 166 2.01 13.87 -6.29
C VAL A 166 1.43 15.09 -5.61
N LYS A 167 0.47 15.74 -6.28
CA LYS A 167 -0.23 16.89 -5.75
C LYS A 167 -1.28 16.47 -4.71
N GLY A 168 -1.23 17.07 -3.53
CA GLY A 168 -2.22 16.90 -2.46
C GLY A 168 -3.45 17.79 -2.66
N SER A 169 -4.46 17.60 -1.81
CA SER A 169 -5.66 18.44 -1.79
C SER A 169 -5.40 19.87 -1.29
N ASP A 170 -4.19 20.15 -0.80
CA ASP A 170 -3.69 21.47 -0.41
C ASP A 170 -2.94 22.19 -1.55
N ASP A 171 -3.03 21.64 -2.76
CA ASP A 171 -2.39 22.10 -3.98
C ASP A 171 -0.85 22.07 -3.98
N LYS A 172 -0.21 21.37 -3.04
CA LYS A 172 1.24 21.25 -2.99
C LYS A 172 1.72 19.89 -3.49
N GLU A 173 2.98 19.82 -3.92
CA GLU A 173 3.61 18.55 -4.26
C GLU A 173 4.14 17.86 -3.00
N HIS A 174 3.87 16.56 -2.89
CA HIS A 174 4.30 15.72 -1.78
C HIS A 174 5.08 14.53 -2.29
N THR A 175 6.04 14.07 -1.49
CA THR A 175 6.71 12.79 -1.74
C THR A 175 5.87 11.66 -1.17
N PHE A 176 5.68 10.59 -1.93
CA PHE A 176 4.83 9.47 -1.55
C PHE A 176 5.46 8.15 -1.99
N THR A 177 5.70 7.25 -1.05
CA THR A 177 6.20 5.89 -1.34
C THR A 177 5.57 4.88 -0.41
N LEU A 178 5.55 3.62 -0.83
CA LEU A 178 5.14 2.53 0.04
C LEU A 178 5.68 1.20 -0.44
N SER A 179 5.82 0.26 0.50
CA SER A 179 6.07 -1.14 0.20
C SER A 179 5.24 -2.02 1.13
N TYR A 180 4.57 -2.99 0.54
CA TYR A 180 3.82 -4.02 1.25
C TYR A 180 4.07 -5.39 0.63
N ASN A 181 4.36 -6.37 1.46
CA ASN A 181 4.38 -7.79 1.14
C ASN A 181 3.61 -8.52 2.23
N GLY A 182 2.61 -9.31 1.84
CA GLY A 182 1.88 -10.13 2.80
C GLY A 182 0.51 -10.57 2.31
N THR A 183 -0.25 -11.14 3.24
CA THR A 183 -1.62 -11.57 3.02
C THR A 183 -2.62 -10.49 3.43
N MET A 184 -3.70 -10.35 2.66
CA MET A 184 -4.79 -9.43 2.95
C MET A 184 -6.03 -10.19 3.42
N THR A 185 -6.82 -9.60 4.32
CA THR A 185 -8.12 -10.15 4.72
C THR A 185 -9.24 -9.59 3.83
N LYS A 186 -10.28 -10.38 3.56
CA LYS A 186 -11.45 -9.85 2.85
C LYS A 186 -12.20 -8.84 3.75
N ASN A 187 -12.53 -7.68 3.21
CA ASN A 187 -13.41 -6.68 3.86
C ASN A 187 -14.88 -7.12 3.76
#